data_AF-A0A7W1JBP6-F1
#
_entry.id   AF-A0A7W1JBP6-F1
#
_cell.length_a   1.000
_cell.length_b   1.000
_cell.length_c   1.000
_cell.angle_alpha   90.00
_cell.angle_beta   90.00
_cell.angle_gamma   90.00
#
_symmetry.space_group_name_H-M   'P 1'
#
loop_
_entity.id
_entity.type
_entity.pdbx_description
1 polymer ?
#
loop_
_entity_poly.entity_id
_entity_poly.type
_entity_poly.pdbx_seq_one_letter_code
_entity_poly.pdbx_strand_id
1 'polypeptide(L)'
;TWALLCRYVPPGSMLFAPSQPEGMRVLAARHEGRWTVVMVNRRAAAAQVRVVIPGAREQSFQLYVYAGAVHAADADGFPMPTGDAAKADAGDGVLLTCPPESAIIATSME
;
A
#
# COMPACT_ATOMS: atom_id res chain seq x y z
N THR A 1 7.85 7.91 4.85
CA THR A 1 7.19 6.62 5.13
C THR A 1 6.54 6.54 6.51
N TRP A 2 7.23 6.84 7.62
CA TRP A 2 6.63 6.76 8.96
C TRP A 2 5.38 7.65 9.14
N ALA A 3 5.41 8.88 8.61
CA ALA A 3 4.26 9.78 8.62
C ALA A 3 3.01 9.19 7.95
N LEU A 4 3.17 8.45 6.84
CA LEU A 4 2.06 7.81 6.15
C LEU A 4 1.48 6.63 6.93
N LEU A 5 2.32 5.86 7.64
CA LEU A 5 1.85 4.79 8.51
C LEU A 5 1.02 5.36 9.66
N CYS A 6 1.47 6.44 10.30
CA CYS A 6 0.70 7.10 11.35
C CYS A 6 -0.62 7.69 10.84
N ARG A 7 -0.63 8.20 9.60
CA ARG A 7 -1.83 8.78 8.97
C ARG A 7 -2.86 7.72 8.56
N TYR A 8 -2.40 6.63 7.92
CA TYR A 8 -3.27 5.64 7.25
C TYR A 8 -3.42 4.32 8.01
N VAL A 9 -2.77 4.21 9.17
CA VAL A 9 -3.00 3.16 10.17
C VAL A 9 -3.18 3.82 11.55
N PRO A 10 -4.22 4.65 11.72
CA PRO A 10 -4.45 5.35 12.98
C PRO A 10 -4.87 4.40 14.10
N PRO A 11 -4.81 4.83 15.38
CA PRO A 11 -5.37 4.08 16.50
C PRO A 11 -6.82 3.63 16.26
N GLY A 12 -7.14 2.41 16.70
CA GLY A 12 -8.46 1.80 16.44
C GLY A 12 -8.57 1.09 15.08
N SER A 13 -7.54 1.12 14.23
CA SER A 13 -7.49 0.27 13.04
C SER A 13 -7.43 -1.22 13.40
N MET A 14 -8.15 -2.03 12.63
CA MET A 14 -8.03 -3.48 12.68
C MET A 14 -6.89 -3.93 11.77
N LEU A 15 -5.91 -4.64 12.32
CA LEU A 15 -4.78 -5.17 11.56
C LEU A 15 -5.06 -6.61 11.11
N PHE A 16 -4.62 -6.92 9.89
CA PHE A 16 -4.69 -8.24 9.30
C PHE A 16 -3.27 -8.72 9.00
N ALA A 17 -3.05 -10.01 9.19
CA ALA A 17 -1.79 -10.69 8.86
C ALA A 17 -1.98 -11.50 7.57
N PRO A 18 -1.89 -10.88 6.38
CA PRO A 18 -1.97 -11.59 5.12
C PRO A 18 -0.76 -12.51 4.92
N SER A 19 -0.82 -13.34 3.88
CA SER A 19 0.32 -14.15 3.45
C SER A 19 1.55 -13.29 3.21
N GLN A 20 2.71 -13.84 3.55
CA GLN A 20 4.00 -13.17 3.45
C GLN A 20 4.84 -13.89 2.39
N PRO A 21 4.73 -13.52 1.09
CA PRO A 21 5.60 -14.09 0.08
C PRO A 21 7.07 -13.94 0.48
N GLU A 22 7.92 -14.89 0.09
CA GLU A 22 9.34 -14.90 0.45
C GLU A 22 10.00 -13.54 0.17
N GLY A 23 10.84 -12.99 1.06
CA GLY A 23 11.46 -11.67 0.82
C GLY A 23 10.50 -10.46 0.84
N MET A 24 9.19 -10.66 0.92
CA MET A 24 8.20 -9.59 1.11
C MET A 24 7.83 -9.44 2.59
N ARG A 25 7.34 -8.26 2.95
CA ARG A 25 6.50 -8.04 4.14
C ARG A 25 5.22 -7.36 3.71
N VAL A 26 4.09 -7.81 4.23
CA VAL A 26 2.77 -7.30 3.87
C VAL A 26 1.97 -7.04 5.13
N LEU A 27 1.36 -5.88 5.24
CA LEU A 27 0.38 -5.55 6.26
C LEU A 27 -0.88 -5.07 5.55
N ALA A 28 -2.03 -5.50 6.04
CA ALA A 28 -3.30 -4.86 5.69
C ALA A 28 -3.94 -4.32 6.96
N ALA A 29 -4.52 -3.14 6.87
CA ALA A 29 -5.23 -2.47 7.95
C ALA A 29 -6.58 -2.00 7.43
N ARG A 30 -7.60 -2.08 8.28
CA ARG A 30 -8.92 -1.51 8.04
C ARG A 30 -9.27 -0.51 9.12
N HIS A 31 -9.69 0.68 8.71
CA HIS A 31 -10.19 1.72 9.59
C HIS A 31 -11.48 2.26 8.99
N GLU A 32 -12.59 2.23 9.73
CA GLU A 32 -13.90 2.75 9.28
C GLU A 32 -14.33 2.26 7.88
N GLY A 33 -14.01 1.01 7.56
CA GLY A 33 -14.34 0.39 6.26
C GLY A 33 -13.38 0.76 5.11
N ARG A 34 -12.44 1.67 5.32
CA ARG A 34 -11.34 1.98 4.38
C ARG A 34 -10.15 1.06 4.62
N TRP A 35 -9.37 0.84 3.56
CA TRP A 35 -8.28 -0.12 3.57
C TRP A 35 -6.95 0.54 3.27
N THR A 36 -5.94 0.12 4.02
CA THR A 36 -4.54 0.46 3.78
C THR A 36 -3.74 -0.83 3.70
N VAL A 37 -2.99 -1.02 2.62
CA VAL A 37 -2.09 -2.14 2.42
C VAL A 37 -0.67 -1.61 2.31
N VAL A 38 0.22 -2.13 3.14
CA VAL A 38 1.64 -1.80 3.15
C VAL A 38 2.41 -3.01 2.69
N MET A 39 3.32 -2.81 1.74
CA MET A 39 4.19 -3.86 1.23
C MET A 39 5.63 -3.39 1.27
N VAL A 40 6.54 -4.28 1.67
CA VAL A 40 7.98 -4.05 1.61
C VAL A 40 8.60 -5.17 0.79
N ASN A 41 9.21 -4.82 -0.33
CA ASN A 41 9.98 -5.73 -1.14
C ASN A 41 11.46 -5.63 -0.78
N ARG A 42 12.02 -6.67 -0.17
CA ARG A 42 13.46 -6.73 0.18
C ARG A 42 14.27 -7.52 -0.85
N ARG A 43 13.66 -7.92 -1.96
CA ARG A 43 14.33 -8.61 -3.04
C ARG A 43 15.01 -7.59 -3.97
N ALA A 44 16.05 -8.02 -4.67
CA ALA A 44 16.66 -7.28 -5.76
C ALA A 44 15.82 -7.31 -7.07
N ALA A 45 14.70 -8.04 -7.08
CA ALA A 45 13.77 -8.14 -8.20
C ALA A 45 12.40 -7.57 -7.84
N ALA A 46 11.68 -7.05 -8.83
CA ALA A 46 10.30 -6.60 -8.64
C ALA A 46 9.38 -7.77 -8.26
N ALA A 47 8.33 -7.47 -7.50
CA ALA A 47 7.31 -8.43 -7.11
C ALA A 47 5.92 -7.92 -7.53
N GLN A 48 5.10 -8.80 -8.09
CA GLN A 48 3.68 -8.52 -8.32
C GLN A 48 2.87 -9.19 -7.22
N VAL A 49 2.06 -8.40 -6.51
CA VAL A 49 1.23 -8.87 -5.41
C VAL A 49 -0.22 -8.58 -5.76
N ARG A 50 -1.04 -9.64 -5.84
CA ARG A 50 -2.48 -9.48 -5.98
C ARG A 50 -3.09 -9.33 -4.59
N VAL A 51 -3.67 -8.17 -4.33
CA VAL A 51 -4.39 -7.86 -3.10
C VAL A 51 -5.86 -8.16 -3.31
N VAL A 52 -6.37 -9.18 -2.64
CA VAL A 52 -7.80 -9.53 -2.65
C VAL A 52 -8.38 -9.21 -1.28
N ILE A 53 -9.47 -8.44 -1.24
CA ILE A 53 -10.18 -8.10 -0.01
C ILE A 53 -11.60 -8.70 -0.11
N PRO A 54 -11.84 -9.88 0.48
CA PRO A 54 -13.11 -10.57 0.35
C PRO A 54 -14.28 -9.71 0.83
N GLY A 55 -15.30 -9.56 0.00
CA GLY A 55 -16.52 -8.80 0.31
C GLY A 55 -16.35 -7.27 0.33
N ALA A 56 -15.18 -6.75 -0.05
CA ALA A 56 -15.04 -5.33 -0.32
C ALA A 56 -15.76 -4.95 -1.62
N ARG A 57 -16.38 -3.78 -1.64
CA ARG A 57 -16.90 -3.14 -2.86
C ARG A 57 -15.76 -2.41 -3.58
N GLU A 58 -16.06 -1.80 -4.73
CA GLU A 58 -15.14 -0.92 -5.45
C GLU A 58 -14.45 0.09 -4.50
N GLN A 59 -13.12 0.13 -4.56
CA GLN A 59 -12.28 1.06 -3.81
C GLN A 59 -11.32 1.74 -4.78
N SER A 60 -11.08 3.04 -4.57
CA SER A 60 -10.01 3.76 -5.25
C SER A 60 -8.81 3.84 -4.31
N PHE A 61 -7.65 3.31 -4.74
CA PHE A 61 -6.44 3.32 -3.91
C PHE A 61 -5.43 4.36 -4.41
N GLN A 62 -5.01 5.26 -3.53
CA GLN A 62 -3.81 6.07 -3.73
C GLN A 62 -2.57 5.23 -3.45
N LEU A 63 -1.55 5.35 -4.32
CA LEU A 63 -0.33 4.57 -4.23
C LEU A 63 0.89 5.44 -3.93
N TYR A 64 1.56 5.16 -2.82
CA TYR A 64 2.81 5.77 -2.43
C TYR A 64 3.94 4.75 -2.58
N VAL A 65 4.95 5.06 -3.38
CA VAL A 65 6.11 4.19 -3.65
C VAL A 65 7.37 4.87 -3.13
N TYR A 66 8.16 4.12 -2.37
CA TYR A 66 9.49 4.51 -1.90
C TYR A 66 10.49 3.45 -2.35
N ALA A 67 11.40 3.79 -3.26
CA ALA A 67 12.41 2.86 -3.78
C ALA A 67 13.74 3.60 -4.02
N GLY A 68 14.78 3.30 -3.24
CA GLY A 68 16.10 3.96 -3.39
C GLY A 68 16.00 5.49 -3.43
N ALA A 69 16.49 6.11 -4.52
CA ALA A 69 16.39 7.56 -4.75
C ALA A 69 15.00 8.04 -5.23
N VAL A 70 14.07 7.13 -5.52
CA VAL A 70 12.72 7.43 -5.99
C VAL A 70 11.79 7.54 -4.78
N HIS A 71 11.55 8.77 -4.34
CA HIS A 71 10.54 9.13 -3.37
C HIS A 71 9.92 10.46 -3.82
N ALA A 72 8.72 10.43 -4.39
CA ALA A 72 8.02 11.65 -4.74
C ALA A 72 7.66 12.40 -3.44
N ALA A 73 8.03 13.67 -3.35
CA ALA A 73 7.72 14.52 -2.22
C ALA A 73 7.32 15.92 -2.69
N ASP A 74 6.48 16.60 -1.91
CA ASP A 74 6.11 18.00 -2.16
C ASP A 74 7.23 18.96 -1.73
N ALA A 75 6.97 20.27 -1.86
CA ALA A 75 7.94 21.31 -1.54
C ALA A 75 8.41 21.31 -0.07
N ASP A 76 7.60 20.74 0.83
CA ASP A 76 7.89 20.63 2.26
C ASP A 76 8.52 19.27 2.63
N GLY A 77 8.77 18.41 1.63
CA GLY A 77 9.35 17.08 1.81
C GLY A 77 8.34 16.01 2.25
N PHE A 78 7.03 16.29 2.19
CA PHE A 78 6.02 15.29 2.48
C PHE A 78 5.83 14.35 1.30
N PRO A 79 5.69 13.04 1.55
CA PRO A 79 5.50 12.08 0.48
C PRO A 79 4.25 12.34 -0.37
N MET A 80 4.41 12.28 -1.68
CA MET A 80 3.31 12.38 -2.64
C MET A 80 2.95 11.02 -3.25
N PRO A 81 1.69 10.81 -3.64
CA PRO A 81 1.30 9.61 -4.39
C PRO A 81 2.00 9.59 -5.75
N THR A 82 2.38 8.39 -6.19
CA THR A 82 3.29 8.15 -7.33
C THR A 82 2.56 8.03 -8.68
N GLY A 83 1.32 8.51 -8.79
CA GLY A 83 0.49 8.44 -9.99
C GLY A 83 -1.01 8.41 -9.66
N ASP A 84 -1.83 8.19 -10.68
CA ASP A 84 -3.29 8.09 -10.54
C ASP A 84 -3.68 6.91 -9.65
N ALA A 85 -4.76 7.10 -8.88
CA ALA A 85 -5.29 6.07 -8.00
C ALA A 85 -5.61 4.80 -8.80
N ALA A 86 -5.14 3.65 -8.32
CA ALA A 86 -5.56 2.36 -8.86
C ALA A 86 -7.04 2.17 -8.49
N LYS A 87 -7.94 2.42 -9.46
CA LYS A 87 -9.35 2.05 -9.35
C LYS A 87 -9.45 0.57 -9.64
N ALA A 88 -9.84 -0.20 -8.64
CA ALA A 88 -10.06 -1.61 -8.82
C ALA A 88 -11.14 -2.10 -7.87
N ASP A 89 -11.93 -3.07 -8.32
CA ASP A 89 -12.76 -3.84 -7.43
C ASP A 89 -11.83 -4.69 -6.54
N ALA A 90 -11.75 -4.33 -5.27
CA ALA A 90 -10.89 -5.03 -4.32
C ALA A 90 -11.38 -6.48 -4.06
N GLY A 91 -12.65 -6.78 -4.36
CA GLY A 91 -13.21 -8.13 -4.33
C GLY A 91 -12.65 -9.02 -5.44
N ASP A 92 -12.48 -8.48 -6.65
CA ASP A 92 -11.83 -9.16 -7.77
C ASP A 92 -10.30 -9.08 -7.72
N GLY A 93 -9.78 -8.24 -6.83
CA GLY A 93 -8.38 -8.16 -6.47
C GLY A 93 -7.58 -7.18 -7.33
N VAL A 94 -6.75 -6.40 -6.65
CA VAL A 94 -5.90 -5.36 -7.24
C VAL A 94 -4.50 -5.91 -7.43
N LEU A 95 -3.97 -5.87 -8.66
CA LEU A 95 -2.57 -6.22 -8.91
C LEU A 95 -1.68 -5.01 -8.62
N LEU A 96 -0.81 -5.14 -7.63
CA LEU A 96 0.14 -4.10 -7.26
C LEU A 96 1.57 -4.54 -7.59
N THR A 97 2.30 -3.68 -8.28
CA THR A 97 3.71 -3.90 -8.60
C THR A 97 4.58 -3.24 -7.54
N CYS A 98 5.43 -4.05 -6.92
CA CYS A 98 6.44 -3.62 -5.96
C CYS A 98 7.84 -3.64 -6.59
N PRO A 99 8.48 -2.48 -6.82
CA PRO A 99 9.87 -2.43 -7.29
C PRO A 99 10.83 -3.17 -6.36
N PRO A 100 12.04 -3.52 -6.82
CA PRO A 100 13.11 -4.00 -5.94
C PRO A 100 13.35 -3.06 -4.76
N GLU A 101 13.72 -3.60 -3.61
CA GLU A 101 14.23 -2.83 -2.46
C GLU A 101 13.35 -1.62 -2.10
N SER A 102 12.04 -1.82 -2.06
CA SER A 102 11.04 -0.75 -1.97
C SER A 102 10.03 -0.97 -0.85
N ALA A 103 9.38 0.12 -0.44
CA ALA A 103 8.21 0.12 0.41
C ALA A 103 7.06 0.83 -0.31
N ILE A 104 5.87 0.24 -0.27
CA ILE A 104 4.67 0.76 -0.91
C ILE A 104 3.54 0.83 0.10
N ILE A 105 2.75 1.89 0.00
CA ILE A 105 1.49 2.05 0.72
C ILE A 105 0.40 2.29 -0.31
N ALA A 106 -0.58 1.39 -0.36
CA ALA A 106 -1.81 1.56 -1.12
C ALA A 106 -2.93 1.83 -0.13
N THR A 107 -3.62 2.96 -0.22
CA THR A 107 -4.70 3.31 0.71
C THR A 107 -5.93 3.85 0.01
N SER A 108 -7.12 3.49 0.49
CA SER A 108 -8.39 4.08 0.06
C SER A 108 -8.89 5.19 0.98
N MET A 109 -8.07 5.58 1.97
CA MET A 109 -8.29 6.72 2.84
C MET A 109 -7.90 8.03 2.13
N GLU A 110 -8.57 9.13 2.48
CA GLU A 110 -8.28 10.49 1.97
C GLU A 110 -7.25 11.24 2.85
#